data_AF-A0A495JLG0-F1
#
_entry.id   AF-A0A495JLG0-F1
#
_cell.length_a   1.000
_cell.length_b   1.000
_cell.length_c   1.000
_cell.angle_alpha   90.00
_cell.angle_beta   90.00
_cell.angle_gamma   90.00
#
_symmetry.space_group_name_H-M   'P 1'
#
loop_
_entity.id
_entity.type
_entity.pdbx_description
1 polymer ?
#
loop_
_entity_poly.entity_id
_entity_poly.type
_entity_poly.pdbx_seq_one_letter_code
_entity_poly.pdbx_strand_id
1 'polypeptide(L)'
;MRPFMTLSRIGLATAVTGLAVVGAVAPAAAREAAPAHTWVSPSLPPLTNVSTDATKPKTIKVGVFNQTSLAARDITIKIDASRLPARIAAVLPGPDQGCAASGAVATCQLSELAGDATHVYTMGVGPSGVESGEWGGNISVTSRASNSPGEQSTEGLVQLTGPGIDLVIGGIDDLAVAPGASTDVPIALRNEGNVTADGVAVVLHAYDHNLELPNTYSNCSDDPDFLEVVCFFDQPVGADETFVVDPATPLKLKVSDTAPGPYSYGAGAVVVPLNDEALAQKAGAAKSAGGKKLRLIPAGNPAARGVADDLNSDDNVAEFKVKVPSHAADSAAVGTGVDGVTGSSLTVKVGIRNDGPADTLGPDDNWGSSALISLPAGLAVRKVDSRCVPVIDGKPDWEQGSRVDGLVYHCRPLESVAVGTTDLFSFTVEITGPAGAAGSIVVDGGVQDANAANNTAAITLTTGDGGSGDGGSGDGDGGAGAGGGLPVTGASAGAIAVGGILLLGAGVTALVVARRRRIVTVVD
;
A
#
# COMPACT_ATOMS: atom_id res chain seq x y z
N MET A 1 28.70 2.76 80.76
CA MET A 1 28.07 1.43 80.79
C MET A 1 28.73 0.55 79.73
N ARG A 2 29.57 -0.39 80.18
CA ARG A 2 30.12 -1.58 79.49
C ARG A 2 29.65 -2.80 80.35
N PRO A 3 29.80 -4.09 79.98
CA PRO A 3 30.62 -4.72 78.91
C PRO A 3 29.81 -5.80 78.11
N PHE A 4 30.29 -6.44 77.03
CA PHE A 4 31.32 -7.48 77.01
C PHE A 4 31.81 -7.77 75.57
N MET A 5 33.13 -7.86 75.46
CA MET A 5 33.87 -8.61 74.44
C MET A 5 33.74 -10.12 74.70
N THR A 6 33.79 -10.94 73.64
CA THR A 6 34.71 -12.10 73.61
C THR A 6 34.99 -12.58 72.18
N LEU A 7 36.29 -12.70 71.89
CA LEU A 7 36.92 -13.46 70.80
C LEU A 7 36.69 -14.98 70.98
N SER A 8 36.73 -15.77 69.90
CA SER A 8 37.86 -16.69 69.60
C SER A 8 37.62 -17.68 68.42
N ARG A 9 38.58 -17.64 67.48
CA ARG A 9 39.26 -18.70 66.69
C ARG A 9 38.64 -20.11 66.54
N ILE A 10 38.65 -20.61 65.30
CA ILE A 10 39.13 -21.90 64.71
C ILE A 10 38.63 -21.83 63.23
N GLY A 11 39.39 -22.00 62.15
CA GLY A 11 40.39 -23.00 61.80
C GLY A 11 39.86 -23.77 60.56
N LEU A 12 40.56 -23.61 59.42
CA LEU A 12 40.48 -24.30 58.13
C LEU A 12 39.51 -25.48 57.94
N ALA A 13 38.77 -25.49 56.81
CA ALA A 13 38.65 -26.66 55.94
C ALA A 13 38.19 -26.26 54.52
N THR A 14 39.02 -26.58 53.54
CA THR A 14 38.74 -26.60 52.10
C THR A 14 37.56 -27.52 51.77
N ALA A 15 36.56 -27.04 51.03
CA ALA A 15 35.64 -27.90 50.29
C ALA A 15 35.27 -27.23 48.96
N VAL A 16 35.60 -27.95 47.88
CA VAL A 16 35.33 -27.66 46.48
C VAL A 16 33.85 -27.34 46.27
N THR A 17 33.52 -26.11 45.86
CA THR A 17 32.20 -25.78 45.32
C THR A 17 32.24 -26.01 43.81
N GLY A 18 31.77 -27.18 43.39
CA GLY A 18 31.30 -27.36 42.03
C GLY A 18 30.05 -26.50 41.84
N LEU A 19 30.17 -25.40 41.07
CA LEU A 19 29.02 -24.68 40.56
C LEU A 19 28.31 -25.58 39.55
N ALA A 20 27.34 -26.37 40.02
CA ALA A 20 26.26 -26.84 39.17
C ALA A 20 25.34 -25.65 38.93
N VAL A 21 25.54 -24.95 37.81
CA VAL A 21 24.52 -24.04 37.27
C VAL A 21 23.37 -24.91 36.80
N VAL A 22 22.41 -25.17 37.70
CA VAL A 22 21.09 -25.62 37.29
C VAL A 22 20.44 -24.43 36.60
N GLY A 23 20.59 -24.39 35.28
CA GLY A 23 19.83 -23.49 34.42
C GLY A 23 18.36 -23.80 34.62
N ALA A 24 17.67 -22.99 35.42
CA ALA A 24 16.23 -22.96 35.45
C ALA A 24 15.76 -22.44 34.08
N VAL A 25 15.56 -23.37 33.15
CA VAL A 25 14.78 -23.13 31.94
C VAL A 25 13.35 -22.91 32.42
N ALA A 26 13.01 -21.65 32.71
CA ALA A 26 11.60 -21.28 32.74
C ALA A 26 11.03 -21.65 31.36
N PRO A 27 9.94 -22.45 31.29
CA PRO A 27 9.27 -22.64 30.02
C PRO A 27 8.93 -21.24 29.51
N ALA A 28 9.37 -20.92 28.29
CA ALA A 28 8.91 -19.73 27.60
C ALA A 28 7.38 -19.80 27.64
N ALA A 29 6.76 -18.96 28.48
CA ALA A 29 5.32 -18.80 28.47
C ALA A 29 5.00 -18.36 27.03
N ALA A 30 4.33 -19.24 26.28
CA ALA A 30 3.71 -18.86 25.03
C ALA A 30 2.84 -17.66 25.38
N ARG A 31 3.26 -16.47 24.96
CA ARG A 31 2.45 -15.27 25.07
C ARG A 31 1.21 -15.62 24.27
N GLU A 32 0.07 -15.83 24.95
CA GLU A 32 -1.22 -15.94 24.25
C GLU A 32 -1.28 -14.75 23.30
N ALA A 33 -1.41 -15.04 22.00
CA ALA A 33 -1.65 -13.99 21.03
C ALA A 33 -2.88 -13.23 21.54
N ALA A 34 -2.73 -11.92 21.78
CA ALA A 34 -3.85 -11.10 22.17
C ALA A 34 -5.00 -11.37 21.18
N PRO A 35 -6.25 -11.54 21.67
CA PRO A 35 -7.37 -11.81 20.79
C PRO A 35 -7.37 -10.76 19.69
N ALA A 36 -7.45 -11.22 18.45
CA ALA A 36 -7.34 -10.32 17.33
C ALA A 36 -8.56 -9.38 17.34
N HIS A 37 -8.29 -8.09 17.56
CA HIS A 37 -9.31 -7.07 17.75
C HIS A 37 -9.70 -6.44 16.41
N THR A 38 -10.94 -6.00 16.29
CA THR A 38 -11.37 -5.12 15.19
C THR A 38 -11.28 -3.65 15.62
N TRP A 39 -11.25 -2.75 14.66
CA TRP A 39 -11.27 -1.32 14.89
C TRP A 39 -12.30 -0.69 13.94
N VAL A 40 -13.37 -0.15 14.52
CA VAL A 40 -14.47 0.47 13.78
C VAL A 40 -14.43 1.97 13.98
N SER A 41 -13.94 2.70 12.99
CA SER A 41 -13.80 4.16 13.01
C SER A 41 -14.97 4.84 12.31
N PRO A 42 -15.63 5.83 12.93
CA PRO A 42 -16.57 6.67 12.23
C PRO A 42 -15.80 7.74 11.44
N SER A 43 -16.34 8.18 10.31
CA SER A 43 -15.86 9.38 9.62
C SER A 43 -17.03 10.26 9.19
N LEU A 44 -16.73 11.56 9.17
CA LEU A 44 -17.62 12.66 8.82
C LEU A 44 -16.78 13.68 8.04
N PRO A 45 -17.40 14.48 7.15
CA PRO A 45 -16.77 15.68 6.64
C PRO A 45 -16.34 16.59 7.81
N PRO A 46 -15.10 17.09 7.82
CA PRO A 46 -14.62 17.98 8.88
C PRO A 46 -15.39 19.30 8.89
N LEU A 47 -15.84 19.77 7.72
CA LEU A 47 -16.69 20.94 7.53
C LEU A 47 -17.84 20.58 6.57
N THR A 48 -19.02 21.14 6.81
CA THR A 48 -20.15 21.12 5.90
C THR A 48 -20.76 22.50 5.86
N ASN A 49 -20.56 23.21 4.75
CA ASN A 49 -21.23 24.48 4.53
C ASN A 49 -22.59 24.26 3.89
N VAL A 50 -23.58 25.01 4.37
CA VAL A 50 -24.95 24.97 3.89
C VAL A 50 -25.40 26.40 3.61
N SER A 51 -26.00 26.64 2.45
CA SER A 51 -26.46 28.00 2.13
C SER A 51 -27.59 28.47 3.05
N THR A 52 -27.56 29.74 3.46
CA THR A 52 -28.56 30.34 4.37
C THR A 52 -29.98 30.31 3.83
N ASP A 53 -30.14 30.30 2.52
CA ASP A 53 -31.41 30.28 1.78
C ASP A 53 -31.64 28.93 1.09
N ALA A 54 -30.88 27.89 1.47
CA ALA A 54 -31.13 26.53 1.02
C ALA A 54 -32.57 26.11 1.35
N THR A 55 -33.31 25.66 0.34
CA THR A 55 -34.71 25.21 0.49
C THR A 55 -34.82 23.71 0.76
N LYS A 56 -33.71 22.99 0.63
CA LYS A 56 -33.59 21.55 0.90
C LYS A 56 -32.41 21.32 1.86
N PRO A 57 -32.48 20.31 2.74
CA PRO A 57 -31.32 19.90 3.52
C PRO A 57 -30.21 19.38 2.62
N LYS A 58 -28.98 19.81 2.87
CA LYS A 58 -27.76 19.23 2.31
C LYS A 58 -27.53 17.85 2.92
N THR A 59 -27.15 16.88 2.10
CA THR A 59 -26.92 15.51 2.55
C THR A 59 -25.50 15.36 3.10
N ILE A 60 -25.36 14.90 4.35
CA ILE A 60 -24.10 14.47 4.95
C ILE A 60 -24.05 12.94 4.94
N LYS A 61 -22.93 12.39 4.45
CA LYS A 61 -22.61 10.97 4.56
C LYS A 61 -21.80 10.72 5.84
N VAL A 62 -22.25 9.78 6.66
CA VAL A 62 -21.55 9.32 7.85
C VAL A 62 -20.97 7.94 7.55
N GLY A 63 -19.66 7.86 7.35
CA GLY A 63 -18.97 6.61 7.07
C GLY A 63 -18.61 5.85 8.35
N VAL A 64 -18.63 4.53 8.30
CA VAL A 64 -18.19 3.64 9.38
C VAL A 64 -17.30 2.58 8.77
N PHE A 65 -16.02 2.61 9.13
CA PHE A 65 -14.95 1.86 8.49
C PHE A 65 -14.43 0.79 9.44
N ASN A 66 -14.37 -0.45 8.99
CA ASN A 66 -13.61 -1.48 9.67
C ASN A 66 -12.18 -1.47 9.15
N GLN A 67 -11.24 -0.98 9.97
CA GLN A 67 -9.83 -0.79 9.58
C GLN A 67 -8.99 -2.06 9.77
N THR A 68 -9.62 -3.22 9.95
CA THR A 68 -8.92 -4.49 10.11
C THR A 68 -9.50 -5.54 9.18
N SER A 69 -8.72 -6.58 8.91
CA SER A 69 -9.15 -7.72 8.10
C SER A 69 -10.17 -8.63 8.80
N LEU A 70 -10.55 -8.33 10.05
CA LEU A 70 -11.47 -9.14 10.85
C LEU A 70 -12.84 -8.48 10.89
N ALA A 71 -13.90 -9.27 10.69
CA ALA A 71 -15.26 -8.76 10.77
C ALA A 71 -15.57 -8.17 12.15
N ALA A 72 -16.14 -6.97 12.16
CA ALA A 72 -16.70 -6.34 13.35
C ALA A 72 -18.13 -6.80 13.58
N ARG A 73 -18.53 -6.96 14.85
CA ARG A 73 -19.84 -7.52 15.24
C ARG A 73 -20.57 -6.59 16.20
N ASP A 74 -21.90 -6.64 16.15
CA ASP A 74 -22.82 -5.91 17.04
C ASP A 74 -22.44 -4.44 17.19
N ILE A 75 -22.38 -3.75 16.05
CA ILE A 75 -21.87 -2.39 15.95
C ILE A 75 -23.00 -1.43 16.26
N THR A 76 -22.82 -0.61 17.29
CA THR A 76 -23.71 0.51 17.61
C THR A 76 -23.06 1.82 17.17
N ILE A 77 -23.82 2.64 16.45
CA ILE A 77 -23.39 3.94 15.95
C ILE A 77 -24.32 4.99 16.56
N LYS A 78 -23.77 6.05 17.15
CA LYS A 78 -24.55 7.17 17.66
C LYS A 78 -24.20 8.43 16.87
N ILE A 79 -25.18 9.01 16.20
CA ILE A 79 -25.07 10.30 15.51
C ILE A 79 -25.77 11.35 16.36
N ASP A 80 -25.02 12.31 16.88
CA ASP A 80 -25.48 13.31 17.85
C ASP A 80 -25.32 14.72 17.27
N ALA A 81 -26.46 15.31 16.93
CA ALA A 81 -26.61 16.67 16.40
C ALA A 81 -27.06 17.68 17.47
N SER A 82 -27.00 17.32 18.76
CA SER A 82 -27.48 18.18 19.85
C SER A 82 -26.68 19.48 20.03
N ARG A 83 -25.47 19.54 19.46
CA ARG A 83 -24.62 20.73 19.44
C ARG A 83 -24.83 21.61 18.21
N LEU A 84 -25.82 21.30 17.36
CA LEU A 84 -26.24 22.23 16.31
C LEU A 84 -27.08 23.36 16.93
N PRO A 85 -26.82 24.62 16.55
CA PRO A 85 -27.63 25.74 17.00
C PRO A 85 -29.03 25.67 16.41
N ALA A 86 -29.99 26.37 17.04
CA ALA A 86 -31.40 26.37 16.63
C ALA A 86 -31.63 26.85 15.18
N ARG A 87 -30.67 27.54 14.57
CA ARG A 87 -30.69 27.94 13.15
C ARG A 87 -30.49 26.79 12.18
N ILE A 88 -29.96 25.66 12.63
CA ILE A 88 -29.63 24.52 11.81
C ILE A 88 -30.56 23.37 12.20
N ALA A 89 -31.37 22.92 11.25
CA ALA A 89 -32.17 21.72 11.39
C ALA A 89 -31.38 20.51 10.89
N ALA A 90 -31.45 19.40 11.63
CA ALA A 90 -30.93 18.12 11.20
C ALA A 90 -32.06 17.13 10.92
N VAL A 91 -31.96 16.44 9.80
CA VAL A 91 -32.78 15.28 9.45
C VAL A 91 -31.93 14.04 9.68
N LEU A 92 -32.08 13.44 10.86
CA LEU A 92 -31.30 12.28 11.28
C LEU A 92 -31.70 11.00 10.53
N PRO A 93 -30.79 10.02 10.39
CA PRO A 93 -31.11 8.76 9.72
C PRO A 93 -32.21 8.00 10.47
N GLY A 94 -33.08 7.35 9.71
CA GLY A 94 -34.28 6.70 10.21
C GLY A 94 -34.22 5.16 10.22
N PRO A 95 -35.37 4.51 10.49
CA PRO A 95 -35.47 3.05 10.58
C PRO A 95 -35.11 2.31 9.28
N ASP A 96 -35.28 2.97 8.13
CA ASP A 96 -34.89 2.51 6.80
C ASP A 96 -33.38 2.30 6.67
N GLN A 97 -32.58 3.04 7.46
CA GLN A 97 -31.13 2.90 7.56
C GLN A 97 -30.72 2.12 8.83
N GLY A 98 -31.65 1.43 9.49
CA GLY A 98 -31.36 0.69 10.72
C GLY A 98 -31.15 1.57 11.96
N CYS A 99 -31.69 2.80 11.95
CA CYS A 99 -31.53 3.77 13.03
C CYS A 99 -32.83 4.08 13.77
N ALA A 100 -32.70 4.36 15.07
CA ALA A 100 -33.77 4.93 15.89
C ALA A 100 -33.38 6.35 16.32
N ALA A 101 -34.12 7.34 15.84
CA ALA A 101 -33.92 8.74 16.21
C ALA A 101 -34.76 9.12 17.44
N SER A 102 -34.14 9.85 18.37
CA SER A 102 -34.77 10.43 19.55
C SER A 102 -34.21 11.83 19.79
N GLY A 103 -35.04 12.86 19.56
CA GLY A 103 -34.58 14.25 19.60
C GLY A 103 -33.50 14.50 18.55
N ALA A 104 -32.37 15.08 18.97
CA ALA A 104 -31.22 15.38 18.12
C ALA A 104 -30.18 14.23 18.05
N VAL A 105 -30.56 13.02 18.45
CA VAL A 105 -29.67 11.85 18.46
C VAL A 105 -30.29 10.70 17.69
N ALA A 106 -29.53 10.08 16.79
CA ALA A 106 -29.88 8.80 16.18
C ALA A 106 -28.93 7.69 16.63
N THR A 107 -29.50 6.54 16.98
CA THR A 107 -28.74 5.33 17.32
C THR A 107 -29.00 4.27 16.25
N CYS A 108 -27.96 3.89 15.52
CA CYS A 108 -28.01 2.89 14.47
C CYS A 108 -27.35 1.58 14.91
N GLN A 109 -27.85 0.47 14.37
CA GLN A 109 -27.33 -0.87 14.65
C GLN A 109 -26.93 -1.57 13.37
N LEU A 110 -25.74 -2.18 13.38
CA LEU A 110 -25.23 -3.01 12.31
C LEU A 110 -24.72 -4.32 12.90
N SER A 111 -25.29 -5.46 12.49
CA SER A 111 -24.95 -6.76 13.09
C SER A 111 -23.53 -7.21 12.77
N GLU A 112 -23.06 -6.92 11.55
CA GLU A 112 -21.71 -7.26 11.10
C GLU A 112 -21.22 -6.26 10.06
N LEU A 113 -19.92 -5.92 10.11
CA LEU A 113 -19.20 -5.22 9.05
C LEU A 113 -17.95 -6.03 8.71
N ALA A 114 -17.84 -6.48 7.47
CA ALA A 114 -16.69 -7.29 7.03
C ALA A 114 -15.36 -6.55 7.23
N GLY A 115 -14.26 -7.30 7.24
CA GLY A 115 -12.93 -6.70 7.28
C GLY A 115 -12.70 -5.78 6.09
N ASP A 116 -12.04 -4.65 6.32
CA ASP A 116 -11.75 -3.62 5.31
C ASP A 116 -12.99 -3.04 4.61
N ALA A 117 -14.19 -3.28 5.16
CA ALA A 117 -15.45 -2.81 4.60
C ALA A 117 -15.91 -1.48 5.22
N THR A 118 -16.75 -0.77 4.49
CA THR A 118 -17.37 0.50 4.91
C THR A 118 -18.88 0.40 4.85
N HIS A 119 -19.56 0.99 5.83
CA HIS A 119 -21.00 1.24 5.80
C HIS A 119 -21.25 2.76 5.85
N VAL A 120 -22.27 3.24 5.13
CA VAL A 120 -22.58 4.67 5.03
C VAL A 120 -24.01 4.94 5.47
N TYR A 121 -24.18 5.82 6.45
CA TYR A 121 -25.46 6.42 6.79
C TYR A 121 -25.58 7.79 6.13
N THR A 122 -26.80 8.24 5.88
CA THR A 122 -27.10 9.56 5.31
C THR A 122 -28.01 10.35 6.24
N MET A 123 -27.66 11.62 6.43
CA MET A 123 -28.47 12.58 7.19
C MET A 123 -28.56 13.91 6.43
N GLY A 124 -29.58 14.71 6.71
CA GLY A 124 -29.74 16.05 6.12
C GLY A 124 -29.38 17.14 7.13
N VAL A 125 -28.79 18.24 6.68
CA VAL A 125 -28.64 19.49 7.45
C VAL A 125 -29.10 20.69 6.64
N GLY A 126 -29.81 21.62 7.25
CA GLY A 126 -30.41 22.75 6.53
C GLY A 126 -30.67 23.94 7.45
N PRO A 127 -30.93 25.13 6.89
CA PRO A 127 -31.47 26.22 7.68
C PRO A 127 -32.83 25.83 8.26
N SER A 128 -33.06 26.13 9.54
CA SER A 128 -34.33 25.86 10.25
C SER A 128 -35.39 26.94 10.04
N GLY A 129 -35.01 28.07 9.41
CA GLY A 129 -35.83 29.28 9.31
C GLY A 129 -35.76 30.19 10.55
N VAL A 130 -34.95 29.86 11.55
CA VAL A 130 -34.75 30.70 12.75
C VAL A 130 -33.77 31.85 12.47
N GLU A 131 -34.19 33.08 12.76
CA GLU A 131 -33.45 34.31 12.46
C GLU A 131 -32.42 34.75 13.51
N SER A 132 -32.31 34.08 14.66
CA SER A 132 -31.31 34.37 15.72
C SER A 132 -30.57 33.10 16.17
N GLY A 133 -29.30 33.23 16.59
CA GLY A 133 -28.44 32.10 17.00
C GLY A 133 -27.11 32.03 16.25
N GLU A 134 -26.29 31.04 16.61
CA GLU A 134 -24.98 30.80 15.99
C GLU A 134 -25.13 30.28 14.57
N TRP A 135 -24.15 30.62 13.72
CA TRP A 135 -24.12 30.22 12.31
C TRP A 135 -23.47 28.86 12.09
N GLY A 136 -23.01 28.18 13.14
CA GLY A 136 -22.45 26.85 13.02
C GLY A 136 -22.46 26.08 14.33
N GLY A 137 -22.28 24.77 14.23
CA GLY A 137 -22.21 23.86 15.37
C GLY A 137 -21.75 22.47 14.95
N ASN A 138 -21.48 21.61 15.92
CA ASN A 138 -20.86 20.32 15.65
C ASN A 138 -21.88 19.18 15.61
N ILE A 139 -21.64 18.23 14.71
CA ILE A 139 -22.19 16.87 14.79
C ILE A 139 -21.08 15.97 15.32
N SER A 140 -21.40 15.11 16.29
CA SER A 140 -20.50 14.05 16.74
C SER A 140 -21.04 12.69 16.35
N VAL A 141 -20.13 11.79 15.97
CA VAL A 141 -20.46 10.39 15.69
C VAL A 141 -19.58 9.51 16.56
N THR A 142 -20.20 8.54 17.24
CA THR A 142 -19.47 7.48 17.95
C THR A 142 -19.81 6.11 17.38
N SER A 143 -18.84 5.20 17.38
CA SER A 143 -19.01 3.81 16.97
C SER A 143 -18.41 2.86 17.98
N ARG A 144 -19.09 1.74 18.22
CA ARG A 144 -18.65 0.69 19.12
C ARG A 144 -19.02 -0.68 18.54
N ALA A 145 -18.08 -1.61 18.52
CA ALA A 145 -18.31 -3.02 18.18
C ALA A 145 -18.06 -3.92 19.40
N SER A 146 -18.73 -5.08 19.48
CA SER A 146 -18.58 -6.00 20.61
C SER A 146 -17.18 -6.61 20.72
N ASN A 147 -16.47 -6.72 19.60
CA ASN A 147 -15.09 -7.21 19.50
C ASN A 147 -14.03 -6.10 19.27
N SER A 148 -14.37 -4.83 19.52
CA SER A 148 -13.43 -3.70 19.52
C SER A 148 -12.94 -3.39 20.95
N PRO A 149 -11.68 -2.94 21.14
CA PRO A 149 -11.14 -2.61 22.46
C PRO A 149 -11.77 -1.35 23.07
N GLY A 150 -12.46 -0.53 22.27
CA GLY A 150 -13.07 0.72 22.74
C GLY A 150 -14.07 1.32 21.77
N GLU A 151 -14.74 2.38 22.25
CA GLU A 151 -15.52 3.29 21.41
C GLU A 151 -14.59 4.23 20.64
N GLN A 152 -14.94 4.51 19.40
CA GLN A 152 -14.29 5.49 18.55
C GLN A 152 -15.24 6.68 18.35
N SER A 153 -14.68 7.88 18.14
CA SER A 153 -15.47 9.07 17.89
C SER A 153 -14.83 10.01 16.89
N THR A 154 -15.67 10.80 16.22
CA THR A 154 -15.27 11.89 15.34
C THR A 154 -16.29 13.03 15.42
N GLU A 155 -15.89 14.23 15.00
CA GLU A 155 -16.75 15.40 14.93
C GLU A 155 -16.63 16.10 13.58
N GLY A 156 -17.73 16.66 13.10
CA GLY A 156 -17.77 17.53 11.93
C GLY A 156 -18.46 18.85 12.27
N LEU A 157 -17.98 19.95 11.70
CA LEU A 157 -18.58 21.27 11.84
C LEU A 157 -19.61 21.49 10.73
N VAL A 158 -20.82 21.91 11.07
CA VAL A 158 -21.81 22.39 10.11
C VAL A 158 -21.89 23.90 10.23
N GLN A 159 -21.84 24.61 9.11
CA GLN A 159 -21.89 26.06 9.07
C GLN A 159 -22.89 26.55 8.00
N LEU A 160 -23.75 27.49 8.39
CA LEU A 160 -24.57 28.26 7.48
C LEU A 160 -23.71 29.38 6.87
N THR A 161 -23.68 29.43 5.55
CA THR A 161 -22.90 30.38 4.74
C THR A 161 -23.82 31.06 3.73
N GLY A 162 -23.41 32.19 3.15
CA GLY A 162 -24.23 32.90 2.16
C GLY A 162 -24.54 32.08 0.90
N PRO A 163 -25.22 32.67 -0.10
CA PRO A 163 -25.39 32.03 -1.40
C PRO A 163 -24.06 31.62 -2.02
N GLY A 164 -23.99 30.43 -2.62
CA GLY A 164 -22.78 29.90 -3.24
C GLY A 164 -23.03 28.70 -4.17
N ILE A 165 -21.98 28.35 -4.92
CA ILE A 165 -21.92 27.12 -5.74
C ILE A 165 -21.64 25.95 -4.80
N ASP A 166 -22.10 24.73 -5.07
CA ASP A 166 -21.73 23.56 -4.24
C ASP A 166 -21.69 22.31 -5.14
N LEU A 167 -20.55 22.03 -5.75
CA LEU A 167 -20.41 21.00 -6.78
C LEU A 167 -20.12 19.63 -6.19
N VAL A 168 -21.15 18.81 -6.08
CA VAL A 168 -21.04 17.45 -5.59
C VAL A 168 -20.77 16.49 -6.74
N ILE A 169 -19.81 15.57 -6.56
CA ILE A 169 -19.61 14.45 -7.48
C ILE A 169 -20.34 13.19 -6.97
N GLY A 170 -20.97 12.46 -7.89
CA GLY A 170 -21.59 11.17 -7.61
C GLY A 170 -20.53 10.13 -7.23
N GLY A 171 -20.89 9.22 -6.33
CA GLY A 171 -20.02 8.09 -6.01
C GLY A 171 -19.73 7.25 -7.26
N ILE A 172 -18.50 6.76 -7.37
CA ILE A 172 -18.06 5.88 -8.45
C ILE A 172 -17.79 4.50 -7.84
N ASP A 173 -18.45 3.48 -8.37
CA ASP A 173 -18.21 2.10 -7.94
C ASP A 173 -16.81 1.63 -8.36
N ASP A 174 -16.23 0.71 -7.59
CA ASP A 174 -14.98 0.06 -7.98
C ASP A 174 -15.10 -0.60 -9.37
N LEU A 175 -14.10 -0.38 -10.20
CA LEU A 175 -14.05 -0.88 -11.57
C LEU A 175 -13.20 -2.14 -11.63
N ALA A 176 -13.67 -3.18 -12.33
CA ALA A 176 -12.87 -4.36 -12.64
C ALA A 176 -12.35 -4.26 -14.07
N VAL A 177 -11.02 -4.17 -14.24
CA VAL A 177 -10.39 -3.93 -15.54
C VAL A 177 -9.20 -4.85 -15.70
N ALA A 178 -9.15 -5.59 -16.81
CA ALA A 178 -8.03 -6.47 -17.12
C ALA A 178 -6.80 -5.67 -17.58
N PRO A 179 -5.57 -6.21 -17.43
CA PRO A 179 -4.38 -5.61 -18.03
C PRO A 179 -4.59 -5.31 -19.52
N GLY A 180 -4.16 -4.13 -19.95
CA GLY A 180 -4.32 -3.64 -21.33
C GLY A 180 -5.72 -3.14 -21.70
N ALA A 181 -6.74 -3.45 -20.90
CA ALA A 181 -8.11 -3.04 -21.18
C ALA A 181 -8.38 -1.60 -20.74
N SER A 182 -9.41 -1.01 -21.33
CA SER A 182 -9.93 0.30 -20.93
C SER A 182 -11.41 0.20 -20.53
N THR A 183 -11.81 1.07 -19.62
CA THR A 183 -13.20 1.23 -19.19
C THR A 183 -13.59 2.70 -19.22
N ASP A 184 -14.89 2.96 -19.30
CA ASP A 184 -15.45 4.29 -19.11
C ASP A 184 -15.58 4.59 -17.61
N VAL A 185 -15.30 5.83 -17.21
CA VAL A 185 -15.48 6.29 -15.83
C VAL A 185 -16.84 7.01 -15.72
N PRO A 186 -17.79 6.51 -14.91
CA PRO A 186 -19.15 7.01 -14.86
C PRO A 186 -19.27 8.29 -14.01
N ILE A 187 -18.72 9.39 -14.50
CA ILE A 187 -18.74 10.67 -13.78
C ILE A 187 -20.13 11.29 -13.86
N ALA A 188 -20.71 11.56 -12.69
CA ALA A 188 -21.91 12.35 -12.49
C ALA A 188 -21.58 13.49 -11.54
N LEU A 189 -22.09 14.70 -11.81
CA LEU A 189 -21.92 15.85 -10.94
C LEU A 189 -23.25 16.59 -10.76
N ARG A 190 -23.41 17.27 -9.63
CA ARG A 190 -24.57 18.10 -9.30
C ARG A 190 -24.11 19.37 -8.62
N ASN A 191 -24.82 20.47 -8.84
CA ASN A 191 -24.69 21.65 -7.98
C ASN A 191 -25.79 21.64 -6.90
N GLU A 192 -25.44 21.33 -5.65
CA GLU A 192 -26.33 21.40 -4.48
C GLU A 192 -26.49 22.83 -3.93
N GLY A 193 -25.76 23.78 -4.53
CA GLY A 193 -25.77 25.18 -4.17
C GLY A 193 -26.99 25.88 -4.75
N ASN A 194 -27.14 27.13 -4.38
CA ASN A 194 -28.20 28.01 -4.87
C ASN A 194 -27.70 29.02 -5.92
N VAL A 195 -26.41 28.99 -6.24
CA VAL A 195 -25.79 29.78 -7.30
C VAL A 195 -25.30 28.85 -8.40
N THR A 196 -25.63 29.11 -9.67
CA THR A 196 -25.06 28.37 -10.81
C THR A 196 -23.54 28.51 -10.86
N ALA A 197 -22.85 27.46 -11.30
CA ALA A 197 -21.49 27.59 -11.82
C ALA A 197 -21.50 27.94 -13.30
N ASP A 198 -20.79 29.01 -13.72
CA ASP A 198 -20.70 29.40 -15.13
C ASP A 198 -19.98 28.35 -16.01
N GLY A 199 -19.17 27.50 -15.37
CA GLY A 199 -18.53 26.35 -15.96
C GLY A 199 -17.84 25.51 -14.90
N VAL A 200 -17.45 24.30 -15.25
CA VAL A 200 -16.76 23.36 -14.35
C VAL A 200 -15.54 22.73 -15.02
N ALA A 201 -14.52 22.40 -14.23
CA ALA A 201 -13.50 21.43 -14.60
C ALA A 201 -13.79 20.10 -13.92
N VAL A 202 -13.62 19.01 -14.67
CA VAL A 202 -13.61 17.63 -14.16
C VAL A 202 -12.17 17.14 -14.26
N VAL A 203 -11.58 16.79 -13.13
CA VAL A 203 -10.27 16.16 -13.03
C VAL A 203 -10.47 14.67 -12.85
N LEU A 204 -9.81 13.85 -13.66
CA LEU A 204 -9.65 12.43 -13.40
C LEU A 204 -8.19 12.20 -13.04
N HIS A 205 -7.92 11.55 -11.91
CA HIS A 205 -6.57 11.29 -11.42
C HIS A 205 -6.34 9.78 -11.26
N ALA A 206 -5.13 9.35 -11.63
CA ALA A 206 -4.61 8.03 -11.34
C ALA A 206 -3.57 8.12 -10.21
N TYR A 207 -3.68 7.28 -9.19
CA TYR A 207 -2.69 7.27 -8.10
C TYR A 207 -1.48 6.38 -8.37
N ASP A 208 -1.44 5.71 -9.54
CA ASP A 208 -0.41 4.74 -9.90
C ASP A 208 -0.12 4.78 -11.40
N HIS A 209 1.14 4.61 -11.78
CA HIS A 209 1.61 4.62 -13.18
C HIS A 209 1.07 3.45 -14.02
N ASN A 210 0.53 2.40 -13.39
CA ASN A 210 -0.16 1.31 -14.08
C ASN A 210 -1.58 1.67 -14.54
N LEU A 211 -2.08 2.84 -14.15
CA LEU A 211 -3.32 3.42 -14.66
C LEU A 211 -3.00 4.57 -15.62
N GLU A 212 -3.42 4.41 -16.86
CA GLU A 212 -3.32 5.42 -17.91
C GLU A 212 -4.66 6.14 -18.06
N LEU A 213 -4.61 7.44 -18.39
CA LEU A 213 -5.78 8.26 -18.68
C LEU A 213 -5.75 8.74 -20.14
N PRO A 214 -6.22 7.92 -21.11
CA PRO A 214 -6.16 8.30 -22.52
C PRO A 214 -6.97 9.56 -22.80
N ASN A 215 -6.29 10.63 -23.22
CA ASN A 215 -6.91 11.89 -23.57
C ASN A 215 -6.83 12.15 -25.09
N THR A 216 -7.99 12.38 -25.70
CA THR A 216 -8.11 12.76 -27.12
C THR A 216 -9.06 13.94 -27.32
N TYR A 217 -9.41 14.62 -26.22
CA TYR A 217 -10.48 15.59 -26.18
C TYR A 217 -9.95 17.02 -26.30
N SER A 218 -10.60 17.83 -27.14
CA SER A 218 -10.20 19.20 -27.43
C SER A 218 -10.45 20.18 -26.28
N ASN A 219 -11.04 19.73 -25.19
CA ASN A 219 -11.31 20.53 -24.00
C ASN A 219 -10.69 19.89 -22.76
N CYS A 220 -9.71 18.99 -22.93
CA CYS A 220 -8.99 18.39 -21.83
C CYS A 220 -7.49 18.63 -21.97
N SER A 221 -6.79 18.71 -20.85
CA SER A 221 -5.33 18.82 -20.77
C SER A 221 -4.80 17.74 -19.86
N ASP A 222 -3.68 17.15 -20.25
CA ASP A 222 -2.95 16.22 -19.39
C ASP A 222 -2.12 17.02 -18.38
N ASP A 223 -1.97 16.48 -17.18
CA ASP A 223 -1.04 16.94 -16.15
C ASP A 223 -0.21 15.73 -15.67
N PRO A 224 0.90 15.41 -16.36
CA PRO A 224 1.65 14.18 -16.12
C PRO A 224 2.39 14.20 -14.77
N ASP A 225 2.64 15.38 -14.20
CA ASP A 225 3.28 15.51 -12.89
C ASP A 225 2.38 15.00 -11.76
N PHE A 226 1.06 14.98 -11.99
CA PHE A 226 0.05 14.49 -11.06
C PHE A 226 -0.73 13.26 -11.56
N LEU A 227 -0.38 12.73 -12.75
CA LEU A 227 -1.10 11.64 -13.42
C LEU A 227 -2.59 11.94 -13.64
N GLU A 228 -2.90 13.16 -14.07
CA GLU A 228 -4.27 13.65 -14.22
C GLU A 228 -4.63 14.02 -15.66
N VAL A 229 -5.93 13.98 -15.93
CA VAL A 229 -6.56 14.64 -17.08
C VAL A 229 -7.59 15.63 -16.55
N VAL A 230 -7.43 16.90 -16.93
CA VAL A 230 -8.34 17.99 -16.54
C VAL A 230 -9.18 18.40 -17.74
N CYS A 231 -10.48 18.22 -17.65
CA CYS A 231 -11.45 18.50 -18.70
C CYS A 231 -12.35 19.69 -18.35
N PHE A 232 -12.43 20.67 -19.26
CA PHE A 232 -13.09 21.95 -19.03
C PHE A 232 -14.43 22.05 -19.76
N PHE A 233 -15.46 22.44 -19.03
CA PHE A 233 -16.82 22.58 -19.55
C PHE A 233 -17.34 24.00 -19.29
N ASP A 234 -17.43 24.80 -20.35
CA ASP A 234 -18.00 26.16 -20.30
C ASP A 234 -19.54 26.18 -20.20
N GLN A 235 -20.15 25.02 -19.97
CA GLN A 235 -21.60 24.95 -19.84
C GLN A 235 -21.98 25.31 -18.40
N PRO A 236 -23.02 26.13 -18.20
CA PRO A 236 -23.47 26.45 -16.86
C PRO A 236 -24.05 25.22 -16.18
N VAL A 237 -23.82 25.10 -14.87
CA VAL A 237 -24.41 24.08 -13.99
C VAL A 237 -25.27 24.79 -12.94
N GLY A 238 -26.57 24.81 -13.19
CA GLY A 238 -27.55 25.47 -12.34
C GLY A 238 -27.78 24.81 -10.99
N ALA A 239 -28.45 25.52 -10.09
CA ALA A 239 -28.84 24.99 -8.79
C ALA A 239 -29.71 23.73 -8.96
N ASP A 240 -29.41 22.69 -8.18
CA ASP A 240 -30.01 21.36 -8.25
C ASP A 240 -29.85 20.63 -9.61
N GLU A 241 -29.07 21.17 -10.56
CA GLU A 241 -28.87 20.51 -11.85
C GLU A 241 -27.86 19.36 -11.74
N THR A 242 -28.21 18.20 -12.28
CA THR A 242 -27.31 17.05 -12.40
C THR A 242 -26.89 16.84 -13.86
N PHE A 243 -25.60 16.62 -14.06
CA PHE A 243 -24.99 16.27 -15.34
C PHE A 243 -24.22 14.96 -15.23
N VAL A 244 -24.13 14.26 -16.36
CA VAL A 244 -23.25 13.09 -16.52
C VAL A 244 -22.37 13.28 -17.75
N VAL A 245 -21.23 12.62 -17.78
CA VAL A 245 -20.42 12.54 -19.01
C VAL A 245 -21.22 11.82 -20.10
N ASP A 246 -21.29 12.44 -21.29
CA ASP A 246 -22.00 11.90 -22.45
C ASP A 246 -21.38 10.55 -22.85
N PRO A 247 -22.13 9.44 -22.85
CA PRO A 247 -21.61 8.12 -23.26
C PRO A 247 -21.07 8.09 -24.70
N ALA A 248 -21.42 9.06 -25.56
CA ALA A 248 -20.85 9.20 -26.89
C ALA A 248 -19.43 9.79 -26.89
N THR A 249 -18.98 10.34 -25.76
CA THR A 249 -17.63 10.83 -25.48
C THR A 249 -17.25 10.42 -24.06
N PRO A 250 -16.96 9.14 -23.79
CA PRO A 250 -16.67 8.73 -22.43
C PRO A 250 -15.26 9.18 -22.01
N LEU A 251 -15.11 9.63 -20.77
CA LEU A 251 -13.79 9.73 -20.17
C LEU A 251 -13.32 8.33 -19.81
N LYS A 252 -12.12 7.96 -20.24
CA LYS A 252 -11.61 6.59 -20.16
C LYS A 252 -10.47 6.48 -19.17
N LEU A 253 -10.41 5.31 -18.54
CA LEU A 253 -9.28 4.84 -17.77
C LEU A 253 -8.81 3.54 -18.40
N LYS A 254 -7.49 3.39 -18.57
CA LYS A 254 -6.84 2.20 -19.12
C LYS A 254 -5.90 1.62 -18.08
N VAL A 255 -5.89 0.30 -17.96
CA VAL A 255 -4.87 -0.42 -17.20
C VAL A 255 -3.73 -0.76 -18.15
N SER A 256 -2.48 -0.52 -17.74
CA SER A 256 -1.30 -0.89 -18.51
C SER A 256 -1.33 -2.38 -18.89
N ASP A 257 -0.77 -2.73 -20.06
CA ASP A 257 -0.63 -4.11 -20.49
C ASP A 257 0.23 -4.93 -19.51
N THR A 258 1.17 -4.27 -18.83
CA THR A 258 2.10 -4.88 -17.85
C THR A 258 1.65 -4.71 -16.40
N ALA A 259 0.46 -4.13 -16.16
CA ALA A 259 0.00 -3.88 -14.80
C ALA A 259 -0.07 -5.18 -13.99
N PRO A 260 0.59 -5.27 -12.83
CA PRO A 260 0.56 -6.49 -12.05
C PRO A 260 -0.74 -6.68 -11.28
N GLY A 261 -1.07 -7.93 -11.01
CA GLY A 261 -2.23 -8.28 -10.21
C GLY A 261 -2.19 -9.71 -9.66
N PRO A 262 -3.10 -10.08 -8.74
CA PRO A 262 -4.31 -9.34 -8.39
C PRO A 262 -4.00 -8.15 -7.48
N TYR A 263 -4.36 -6.93 -7.88
CA TYR A 263 -4.10 -5.70 -7.10
C TYR A 263 -5.24 -4.69 -7.30
N SER A 264 -5.42 -3.77 -6.34
CA SER A 264 -6.44 -2.72 -6.40
C SER A 264 -5.78 -1.34 -6.42
N TYR A 265 -5.68 -0.77 -7.62
CA TYR A 265 -5.10 0.55 -7.83
C TYR A 265 -6.09 1.63 -7.42
N GLY A 266 -5.60 2.74 -6.85
CA GLY A 266 -6.43 3.90 -6.55
C GLY A 266 -6.62 4.78 -7.79
N ALA A 267 -7.82 5.32 -7.93
CA ALA A 267 -8.12 6.43 -8.83
C ALA A 267 -9.22 7.30 -8.22
N GLY A 268 -9.47 8.45 -8.82
CA GLY A 268 -10.58 9.28 -8.42
C GLY A 268 -10.86 10.41 -9.37
N ALA A 269 -11.98 11.08 -9.13
CA ALA A 269 -12.44 12.20 -9.92
C ALA A 269 -12.78 13.38 -9.01
N VAL A 270 -12.49 14.59 -9.48
CA VAL A 270 -12.77 15.85 -8.79
C VAL A 270 -13.53 16.79 -9.71
N VAL A 271 -14.49 17.54 -9.17
CA VAL A 271 -15.18 18.62 -9.90
C VAL A 271 -14.91 19.98 -9.24
N VAL A 272 -14.58 21.00 -10.02
CA VAL A 272 -14.32 22.35 -9.49
C VAL A 272 -14.97 23.42 -10.37
N PRO A 273 -15.44 24.54 -9.79
CA PRO A 273 -15.94 25.66 -10.58
C PRO A 273 -14.79 26.33 -11.37
N LEU A 274 -15.09 26.89 -12.56
CA LEU A 274 -14.13 27.66 -13.36
C LEU A 274 -14.04 29.12 -12.93
N ASN A 275 -13.88 29.37 -11.64
CA ASN A 275 -13.75 30.72 -11.08
C ASN A 275 -12.29 31.11 -10.75
N ASP A 276 -11.37 30.14 -10.79
CA ASP A 276 -9.93 30.33 -10.60
C ASP A 276 -9.21 30.71 -11.91
N GLU A 277 -8.30 31.69 -11.81
CA GLU A 277 -7.56 32.23 -12.96
C GLU A 277 -6.60 31.22 -13.59
N ALA A 278 -5.96 30.36 -12.78
CA ALA A 278 -5.04 29.33 -13.27
C ALA A 278 -5.81 28.20 -13.99
N LEU A 279 -6.97 27.80 -13.48
CA LEU A 279 -7.88 26.89 -14.16
C LEU A 279 -8.41 27.49 -15.46
N ALA A 280 -8.77 28.78 -15.47
CA ALA A 280 -9.18 29.47 -16.69
C ALA A 280 -8.05 29.53 -17.75
N GLN A 281 -6.80 29.73 -17.32
CA GLN A 281 -5.64 29.69 -18.21
C GLN A 281 -5.42 28.28 -18.79
N LYS A 282 -5.45 27.23 -17.95
CA LYS A 282 -5.37 25.83 -18.41
C LYS A 282 -6.52 25.50 -19.40
N ALA A 283 -7.72 25.98 -19.14
CA ALA A 283 -8.87 25.82 -20.04
C ALA A 283 -8.63 26.44 -21.42
N GLY A 284 -8.01 27.62 -21.46
CA GLY A 284 -7.62 28.29 -22.71
C GLY A 284 -6.60 27.49 -23.52
N ALA A 285 -5.61 26.90 -22.85
CA ALA A 285 -4.61 26.03 -23.48
C ALA A 285 -5.24 24.75 -24.05
N ALA A 286 -6.07 24.06 -23.26
CA ALA A 286 -6.75 22.83 -23.66
C ALA A 286 -7.57 23.01 -24.96
N LYS A 287 -8.33 24.11 -25.06
CA LYS A 287 -9.16 24.45 -26.23
C LYS A 287 -8.38 24.57 -27.54
N SER A 288 -7.05 24.76 -27.47
CA SER A 288 -6.19 24.95 -28.63
C SER A 288 -5.61 23.64 -29.20
N ALA A 289 -5.80 22.50 -28.52
CA ALA A 289 -5.12 21.23 -28.83
C ALA A 289 -5.77 20.39 -29.97
N GLY A 290 -6.99 20.74 -30.42
CA GLY A 290 -7.73 19.94 -31.43
C GLY A 290 -8.35 18.66 -30.84
N GLY A 291 -9.19 17.94 -31.61
CA GLY A 291 -9.88 16.71 -31.14
C GLY A 291 -11.40 16.83 -31.03
N LYS A 292 -12.07 15.76 -30.56
CA LYS A 292 -13.52 15.79 -30.28
C LYS A 292 -13.74 16.51 -28.94
N LYS A 293 -14.84 17.24 -28.78
CA LYS A 293 -15.18 17.86 -27.50
C LYS A 293 -15.83 16.82 -26.57
N LEU A 294 -15.30 16.64 -25.36
CA LEU A 294 -15.95 15.92 -24.27
C LEU A 294 -17.20 16.69 -23.83
N ARG A 295 -18.31 16.00 -23.60
CA ARG A 295 -19.59 16.64 -23.29
C ARG A 295 -20.15 16.13 -21.97
N LEU A 296 -20.81 17.05 -21.26
CA LEU A 296 -21.71 16.74 -20.18
C LEU A 296 -23.14 16.86 -20.72
N ILE A 297 -24.02 15.93 -20.36
CA ILE A 297 -25.43 15.97 -20.73
C ILE A 297 -26.31 16.04 -19.48
N PRO A 298 -27.42 16.80 -19.50
CA PRO A 298 -28.32 16.87 -18.37
C PRO A 298 -28.90 15.49 -18.04
N ALA A 299 -28.95 15.16 -16.75
CA ALA A 299 -29.78 14.07 -16.25
C ALA A 299 -31.26 14.51 -16.05
N GLY A 300 -31.55 15.83 -16.01
CA GLY A 300 -32.90 16.42 -16.08
C GLY A 300 -33.11 17.71 -15.27
N ASN A 301 -33.73 18.72 -15.93
CA ASN A 301 -34.27 20.06 -15.57
C ASN A 301 -33.37 21.20 -15.03
N PRO A 302 -33.58 22.49 -15.42
CA PRO A 302 -32.62 23.59 -15.15
C PRO A 302 -33.06 24.75 -14.21
N ALA A 303 -32.12 25.50 -13.60
CA ALA A 303 -32.31 26.89 -13.06
C ALA A 303 -31.06 27.72 -12.57
N ALA A 304 -31.16 29.04 -12.82
CA ALA A 304 -30.61 30.28 -12.17
C ALA A 304 -29.09 30.54 -11.91
N ARG A 305 -28.53 31.55 -12.63
CA ARG A 305 -27.09 31.93 -12.82
C ARG A 305 -26.37 32.69 -11.68
N GLY A 306 -25.05 32.51 -11.52
CA GLY A 306 -24.15 33.41 -10.75
C GLY A 306 -22.66 33.00 -10.77
N VAL A 307 -21.82 33.72 -10.01
CA VAL A 307 -20.37 33.47 -9.86
C VAL A 307 -20.09 33.46 -8.35
N ALA A 308 -19.75 32.31 -7.78
CA ALA A 308 -19.38 32.17 -6.37
C ALA A 308 -18.28 31.11 -6.21
N ASP A 309 -17.72 31.00 -5.01
CA ASP A 309 -16.86 29.85 -4.65
C ASP A 309 -17.72 28.64 -4.28
N ASP A 310 -17.13 27.45 -4.39
CA ASP A 310 -17.74 26.21 -3.93
C ASP A 310 -17.90 26.25 -2.40
N LEU A 311 -19.11 25.98 -1.91
CA LEU A 311 -19.45 25.99 -0.50
C LEU A 311 -18.75 24.83 0.21
N ASN A 312 -18.60 23.66 -0.39
CA ASN A 312 -18.03 22.48 0.28
C ASN A 312 -17.17 21.60 -0.64
N SER A 313 -15.93 22.04 -0.89
CA SER A 313 -14.99 21.31 -1.75
C SER A 313 -14.71 19.84 -1.34
N ASP A 314 -15.04 19.44 -0.11
CA ASP A 314 -14.81 18.08 0.40
C ASP A 314 -15.75 17.03 -0.24
N ASP A 315 -16.88 17.42 -0.82
CA ASP A 315 -17.80 16.51 -1.53
C ASP A 315 -17.67 16.56 -3.06
N ASN A 316 -16.68 17.31 -3.53
CA ASN A 316 -16.32 17.44 -4.93
C ASN A 316 -15.46 16.27 -5.43
N VAL A 317 -15.07 15.33 -4.55
CA VAL A 317 -14.19 14.20 -4.84
C VAL A 317 -14.90 12.84 -4.74
N ALA A 318 -14.66 11.97 -5.71
CA ALA A 318 -15.02 10.57 -5.69
C ALA A 318 -13.78 9.72 -5.89
N GLU A 319 -13.39 8.98 -4.86
CA GLU A 319 -12.33 7.96 -4.96
C GLU A 319 -12.94 6.59 -5.22
N PHE A 320 -12.24 5.79 -6.02
CA PHE A 320 -12.65 4.42 -6.33
C PHE A 320 -11.41 3.53 -6.56
N LYS A 321 -11.60 2.21 -6.55
CA LYS A 321 -10.53 1.26 -6.86
C LYS A 321 -10.68 0.70 -8.27
N VAL A 322 -9.56 0.50 -8.94
CA VAL A 322 -9.45 -0.27 -10.18
C VAL A 322 -8.85 -1.64 -9.82
N LYS A 323 -9.73 -2.64 -9.80
CA LYS A 323 -9.41 -4.04 -9.47
C LYS A 323 -8.88 -4.74 -10.70
N VAL A 324 -7.58 -5.01 -10.68
CA VAL A 324 -6.89 -5.77 -11.73
C VAL A 324 -6.84 -7.24 -11.29
N PRO A 325 -7.29 -8.18 -12.14
CA PRO A 325 -7.23 -9.61 -11.84
C PRO A 325 -5.78 -10.12 -11.80
N SER A 326 -5.60 -11.42 -11.55
CA SER A 326 -4.26 -12.01 -11.53
C SER A 326 -3.51 -11.80 -12.84
N HIS A 327 -2.34 -11.18 -12.75
CA HIS A 327 -1.39 -10.92 -13.82
C HIS A 327 0.01 -10.89 -13.19
N ALA A 328 0.67 -12.05 -13.23
CA ALA A 328 1.84 -12.33 -12.41
C ALA A 328 3.12 -11.72 -13.00
N ALA A 329 3.99 -11.22 -12.12
CA ALA A 329 5.39 -10.98 -12.43
C ALA A 329 6.18 -12.30 -12.27
N ASP A 330 7.44 -12.33 -12.70
CA ASP A 330 8.33 -13.48 -12.47
C ASP A 330 9.70 -12.95 -12.06
N SER A 331 10.02 -13.02 -10.78
CA SER A 331 11.24 -12.39 -10.22
C SER A 331 12.40 -13.38 -10.18
N ALA A 332 13.18 -13.40 -11.25
CA ALA A 332 14.33 -14.26 -11.39
C ALA A 332 15.58 -13.70 -10.69
N ALA A 333 16.32 -14.57 -10.01
CA ALA A 333 17.59 -14.22 -9.38
C ALA A 333 18.72 -14.09 -10.42
N VAL A 334 19.47 -13.00 -10.33
CA VAL A 334 20.66 -12.74 -11.16
C VAL A 334 21.91 -12.86 -10.30
N GLY A 335 22.59 -14.01 -10.43
CA GLY A 335 23.89 -14.29 -9.81
C GLY A 335 25.06 -13.77 -10.66
N THR A 336 26.29 -14.02 -10.21
CA THR A 336 27.50 -13.64 -10.95
C THR A 336 28.72 -14.48 -10.57
N GLY A 337 29.70 -14.54 -11.46
CA GLY A 337 31.07 -14.96 -11.15
C GLY A 337 31.94 -13.76 -10.76
N VAL A 338 32.92 -14.00 -9.91
CA VAL A 338 33.93 -13.05 -9.45
C VAL A 338 35.29 -13.68 -9.63
N ASP A 339 36.13 -13.09 -10.47
CA ASP A 339 37.49 -13.59 -10.71
C ASP A 339 38.52 -12.54 -10.29
N GLY A 340 39.59 -12.96 -9.61
CA GLY A 340 40.67 -12.07 -9.22
C GLY A 340 41.75 -12.73 -8.37
N VAL A 341 42.65 -11.91 -7.83
CA VAL A 341 43.71 -12.37 -6.90
C VAL A 341 43.51 -11.72 -5.54
N THR A 342 44.01 -12.34 -4.47
CA THR A 342 43.95 -11.79 -3.11
C THR A 342 44.54 -10.37 -3.05
N GLY A 343 43.86 -9.48 -2.35
CA GLY A 343 44.13 -8.05 -2.27
C GLY A 343 43.43 -7.20 -3.34
N SER A 344 42.85 -7.82 -4.38
CA SER A 344 42.13 -7.07 -5.42
C SER A 344 40.79 -6.56 -4.90
N SER A 345 40.46 -5.31 -5.25
CA SER A 345 39.14 -4.73 -5.04
C SER A 345 38.34 -4.72 -6.34
N LEU A 346 37.08 -5.13 -6.28
CA LEU A 346 36.20 -5.23 -7.44
C LEU A 346 34.75 -4.93 -7.08
N THR A 347 33.92 -4.70 -8.10
CA THR A 347 32.48 -4.52 -7.95
C THR A 347 31.74 -5.79 -8.35
N VAL A 348 31.01 -6.37 -7.40
CA VAL A 348 30.08 -7.47 -7.62
C VAL A 348 28.71 -6.89 -7.91
N LYS A 349 28.07 -7.36 -8.99
CA LYS A 349 26.69 -7.00 -9.35
C LYS A 349 25.82 -8.24 -9.36
N VAL A 350 24.73 -8.19 -8.60
CA VAL A 350 23.73 -9.26 -8.48
C VAL A 350 22.37 -8.61 -8.31
N GLY A 351 21.27 -9.30 -8.62
CA GLY A 351 19.98 -8.65 -8.50
C GLY A 351 18.79 -9.45 -8.96
N ILE A 352 17.77 -8.73 -9.40
CA ILE A 352 16.45 -9.25 -9.75
C ILE A 352 16.20 -8.93 -11.21
N ARG A 353 15.81 -9.92 -12.00
CA ARG A 353 15.29 -9.74 -13.35
C ARG A 353 13.82 -10.11 -13.36
N ASN A 354 13.00 -9.32 -14.05
CA ASN A 354 11.61 -9.68 -14.23
C ASN A 354 11.42 -10.42 -15.56
N ASP A 355 11.14 -11.72 -15.50
CA ASP A 355 10.88 -12.60 -16.65
C ASP A 355 9.39 -12.71 -17.00
N GLY A 356 8.52 -12.08 -16.20
CA GLY A 356 7.07 -12.27 -16.26
C GLY A 356 6.41 -11.33 -17.26
N PRO A 357 5.12 -11.55 -17.56
CA PRO A 357 4.36 -10.64 -18.43
C PRO A 357 3.92 -9.34 -17.73
N ALA A 358 4.04 -9.25 -16.40
CA ALA A 358 3.69 -8.07 -15.62
C ALA A 358 4.91 -7.47 -14.93
N ASP A 359 4.91 -6.16 -14.70
CA ASP A 359 5.90 -5.44 -13.89
C ASP A 359 5.82 -5.90 -12.41
N THR A 360 6.81 -5.65 -11.56
CA THR A 360 6.65 -5.93 -10.11
C THR A 360 5.89 -4.80 -9.41
N LEU A 361 5.24 -5.05 -8.28
CA LEU A 361 4.83 -3.94 -7.41
C LEU A 361 6.03 -3.22 -6.79
N GLY A 362 5.80 -1.98 -6.34
CA GLY A 362 6.78 -1.16 -5.68
C GLY A 362 7.09 -1.62 -4.25
N PRO A 363 8.15 -1.09 -3.62
CA PRO A 363 8.60 -1.51 -2.28
C PRO A 363 7.70 -1.06 -1.12
N ASP A 364 6.88 -0.02 -1.32
CA ASP A 364 5.92 0.48 -0.32
C ASP A 364 4.66 -0.39 -0.25
N ASP A 365 4.45 -1.24 -1.24
CA ASP A 365 3.43 -2.28 -1.18
C ASP A 365 3.94 -3.43 -0.32
N ASN A 366 3.04 -4.00 0.50
CA ASN A 366 3.34 -5.20 1.30
C ASN A 366 3.81 -6.42 0.46
N TRP A 367 3.85 -6.28 -0.86
CA TRP A 367 4.16 -7.31 -1.86
C TRP A 367 5.39 -6.97 -2.73
N GLY A 368 6.14 -5.91 -2.42
CA GLY A 368 7.35 -5.56 -3.16
C GLY A 368 8.42 -6.66 -3.13
N SER A 369 9.10 -6.86 -4.27
CA SER A 369 10.15 -7.88 -4.38
C SER A 369 11.37 -7.54 -3.52
N SER A 370 12.08 -8.58 -3.07
CA SER A 370 13.30 -8.43 -2.28
C SER A 370 14.31 -9.53 -2.58
N ALA A 371 15.55 -9.33 -2.18
CA ALA A 371 16.62 -10.29 -2.37
C ALA A 371 17.44 -10.48 -1.09
N LEU A 372 17.66 -11.73 -0.71
CA LEU A 372 18.64 -12.13 0.29
C LEU A 372 19.93 -12.55 -0.40
N ILE A 373 20.99 -11.80 -0.16
CA ILE A 373 22.29 -11.95 -0.82
C ILE A 373 23.30 -12.44 0.20
N SER A 374 23.85 -13.62 -0.01
CA SER A 374 24.96 -14.19 0.76
C SER A 374 26.21 -14.18 -0.11
N LEU A 375 27.19 -13.35 0.23
CA LEU A 375 28.45 -13.29 -0.51
C LEU A 375 29.34 -14.50 -0.20
N PRO A 376 30.12 -15.02 -1.18
CA PRO A 376 31.00 -16.15 -0.96
C PRO A 376 32.09 -15.81 0.08
N ALA A 377 32.56 -16.84 0.78
CA ALA A 377 33.73 -16.72 1.63
C ALA A 377 34.97 -16.30 0.82
N GLY A 378 35.90 -15.59 1.45
CA GLY A 378 37.07 -15.03 0.79
C GLY A 378 36.86 -13.60 0.26
N LEU A 379 35.67 -13.02 0.45
CA LEU A 379 35.38 -11.61 0.19
C LEU A 379 35.22 -10.83 1.49
N ALA A 380 35.71 -9.59 1.51
CA ALA A 380 35.37 -8.59 2.51
C ALA A 380 34.65 -7.43 1.85
N VAL A 381 33.48 -7.05 2.36
CA VAL A 381 32.72 -5.93 1.80
C VAL A 381 33.35 -4.61 2.22
N ARG A 382 33.46 -3.68 1.27
CA ARG A 382 34.01 -2.33 1.45
C ARG A 382 32.96 -1.25 1.21
N LYS A 383 31.98 -1.54 0.35
CA LYS A 383 30.80 -0.70 0.12
C LYS A 383 29.61 -1.57 -0.24
N VAL A 384 28.46 -1.22 0.32
CA VAL A 384 27.18 -1.89 0.08
C VAL A 384 26.29 -0.93 -0.70
N ASP A 385 25.44 -1.47 -1.56
CA ASP A 385 24.39 -0.70 -2.25
C ASP A 385 23.47 -0.04 -1.21
N SER A 386 23.05 1.21 -1.41
CA SER A 386 22.21 1.92 -0.44
C SER A 386 20.83 1.27 -0.23
N ARG A 387 20.44 0.37 -1.14
CA ARG A 387 19.19 -0.40 -1.09
C ARG A 387 19.31 -1.70 -0.29
N CYS A 388 20.47 -1.97 0.29
CA CYS A 388 20.79 -3.19 1.00
C CYS A 388 21.17 -2.91 2.45
N VAL A 389 20.72 -3.81 3.34
CA VAL A 389 20.99 -3.73 4.78
C VAL A 389 21.51 -5.07 5.30
N PRO A 390 22.37 -5.09 6.34
CA PRO A 390 22.86 -6.34 6.88
C PRO A 390 21.73 -7.15 7.51
N VAL A 391 21.86 -8.48 7.48
CA VAL A 391 20.98 -9.38 8.23
C VAL A 391 21.64 -9.74 9.56
N ILE A 392 21.03 -9.32 10.67
CA ILE A 392 21.50 -9.54 12.03
C ILE A 392 20.46 -10.38 12.77
N ASP A 393 20.90 -11.47 13.41
CA ASP A 393 20.01 -12.41 14.11
C ASP A 393 18.83 -12.91 13.26
N GLY A 394 19.08 -13.10 11.95
CA GLY A 394 18.10 -13.56 10.98
C GLY A 394 17.09 -12.51 10.53
N LYS A 395 17.29 -11.23 10.84
CA LYS A 395 16.40 -10.13 10.45
C LYS A 395 17.15 -9.00 9.74
N PRO A 396 16.55 -8.35 8.73
CA PRO A 396 17.11 -7.13 8.15
C PRO A 396 17.17 -6.01 9.21
N ASP A 397 18.33 -5.35 9.32
CA ASP A 397 18.51 -4.20 10.21
C ASP A 397 18.59 -2.90 9.39
N TRP A 398 17.43 -2.24 9.24
CA TRP A 398 17.29 -1.02 8.45
C TRP A 398 17.94 0.22 9.09
N GLU A 399 18.22 0.20 10.39
CA GLU A 399 18.92 1.29 11.08
C GLU A 399 20.42 1.30 10.77
N GLN A 400 20.93 0.16 10.26
CA GLN A 400 22.33 -0.06 9.98
C GLN A 400 22.62 -0.19 8.47
N GLY A 401 21.88 0.54 7.65
CA GLY A 401 22.12 0.62 6.22
C GLY A 401 23.58 0.98 5.90
N SER A 402 24.12 0.40 4.82
CA SER A 402 25.52 0.56 4.39
C SER A 402 26.60 -0.01 5.31
N ARG A 403 26.25 -0.70 6.41
CA ARG A 403 27.22 -1.43 7.24
C ARG A 403 27.87 -2.57 6.43
N VAL A 404 29.19 -2.73 6.54
CA VAL A 404 30.00 -3.56 5.61
C VAL A 404 30.59 -4.83 6.23
N ASP A 405 30.35 -5.11 7.51
CA ASP A 405 30.91 -6.27 8.21
C ASP A 405 30.02 -7.52 8.13
N GLY A 406 28.89 -7.45 7.41
CA GLY A 406 28.05 -8.59 7.07
C GLY A 406 28.53 -9.31 5.80
N LEU A 407 28.25 -10.61 5.72
CA LEU A 407 28.29 -11.37 4.45
C LEU A 407 26.90 -11.67 3.91
N VAL A 408 25.85 -11.37 4.67
CA VAL A 408 24.45 -11.57 4.31
C VAL A 408 23.72 -10.24 4.34
N TYR A 409 23.09 -9.89 3.23
CA TYR A 409 22.39 -8.63 3.03
C TYR A 409 20.98 -8.88 2.52
N HIS A 410 20.05 -8.06 3.01
CA HIS A 410 18.70 -7.99 2.51
C HIS A 410 18.56 -6.72 1.67
N CYS A 411 18.18 -6.88 0.40
CA CYS A 411 18.10 -5.80 -0.59
C CYS A 411 16.68 -5.68 -1.16
N ARG A 412 16.27 -4.46 -1.52
CA ARG A 412 14.97 -4.20 -2.17
C ARG A 412 15.14 -3.22 -3.33
N PRO A 413 14.49 -3.43 -4.48
CA PRO A 413 14.33 -2.37 -5.47
C PRO A 413 13.66 -1.13 -4.85
N LEU A 414 13.96 0.06 -5.38
CA LEU A 414 13.27 1.29 -4.97
C LEU A 414 12.03 1.57 -5.83
N GLU A 415 11.95 0.91 -6.96
CA GLU A 415 10.90 1.07 -7.96
C GLU A 415 10.45 -0.31 -8.44
N SER A 416 9.36 -0.33 -9.18
CA SER A 416 8.94 -1.51 -9.93
C SER A 416 10.05 -1.98 -10.89
N VAL A 417 10.27 -3.28 -10.97
CA VAL A 417 11.15 -3.88 -11.98
C VAL A 417 10.31 -4.21 -13.20
N ALA A 418 10.46 -3.42 -14.25
CA ALA A 418 9.68 -3.58 -15.47
C ALA A 418 9.96 -4.93 -16.16
N VAL A 419 8.97 -5.45 -16.89
CA VAL A 419 9.07 -6.68 -17.67
C VAL A 419 10.30 -6.69 -18.57
N GLY A 420 11.06 -7.78 -18.52
CA GLY A 420 12.27 -7.98 -19.32
C GLY A 420 13.47 -7.15 -18.88
N THR A 421 13.36 -6.38 -17.79
CA THR A 421 14.45 -5.57 -17.25
C THR A 421 15.11 -6.24 -16.05
N THR A 422 16.30 -5.75 -15.68
CA THR A 422 17.08 -6.24 -14.55
C THR A 422 17.46 -5.08 -13.64
N ASP A 423 17.14 -5.19 -12.35
CA ASP A 423 17.63 -4.30 -11.31
C ASP A 423 18.79 -4.96 -10.56
N LEU A 424 19.96 -4.31 -10.55
CA LEU A 424 21.21 -4.85 -9.99
C LEU A 424 21.66 -4.06 -8.77
N PHE A 425 21.94 -4.76 -7.67
CA PHE A 425 22.61 -4.25 -6.49
C PHE A 425 24.13 -4.36 -6.65
N SER A 426 24.85 -3.30 -6.27
CA SER A 426 26.31 -3.23 -6.40
C SER A 426 27.03 -3.30 -5.06
N PHE A 427 27.96 -4.24 -4.93
CA PHE A 427 28.85 -4.37 -3.77
C PHE A 427 30.29 -4.12 -4.19
N THR A 428 31.00 -3.22 -3.51
CA THR A 428 32.47 -3.16 -3.62
C THR A 428 33.05 -4.11 -2.61
N VAL A 429 33.84 -5.08 -3.08
CA VAL A 429 34.44 -6.12 -2.24
C VAL A 429 35.95 -6.17 -2.46
N GLU A 430 36.67 -6.67 -1.47
CA GLU A 430 38.08 -7.04 -1.56
C GLU A 430 38.22 -8.55 -1.42
N ILE A 431 39.00 -9.17 -2.30
CA ILE A 431 39.34 -10.60 -2.18
C ILE A 431 40.37 -10.74 -1.06
N THR A 432 40.00 -11.35 0.05
CA THR A 432 40.85 -11.49 1.25
C THR A 432 41.39 -12.91 1.44
N GLY A 433 40.87 -13.89 0.70
CA GLY A 433 41.27 -15.28 0.84
C GLY A 433 40.99 -16.11 -0.40
N PRO A 434 41.28 -17.41 -0.36
CA PRO A 434 41.00 -18.32 -1.48
C PRO A 434 39.50 -18.46 -1.72
N ALA A 435 39.14 -18.91 -2.93
CA ALA A 435 37.79 -19.33 -3.26
C ALA A 435 37.23 -20.33 -2.23
N GLY A 436 36.09 -19.99 -1.63
CA GLY A 436 35.38 -20.82 -0.67
C GLY A 436 34.08 -21.40 -1.22
N ALA A 437 33.13 -21.69 -0.33
CA ALA A 437 31.77 -22.04 -0.74
C ALA A 437 31.15 -20.90 -1.55
N ALA A 438 30.41 -21.25 -2.61
CA ALA A 438 29.66 -20.28 -3.39
C ALA A 438 28.67 -19.55 -2.49
N GLY A 439 28.57 -18.25 -2.72
CA GLY A 439 27.47 -17.43 -2.22
C GLY A 439 26.21 -17.67 -3.04
N SER A 440 25.14 -16.97 -2.68
CA SER A 440 23.86 -17.04 -3.36
C SER A 440 23.13 -15.72 -3.31
N ILE A 441 22.25 -15.54 -4.28
CA ILE A 441 21.13 -14.60 -4.21
C ILE A 441 19.85 -15.43 -4.22
N VAL A 442 18.96 -15.13 -3.28
CA VAL A 442 17.62 -15.72 -3.19
C VAL A 442 16.61 -14.58 -3.28
N VAL A 443 15.76 -14.61 -4.29
CA VAL A 443 14.74 -13.59 -4.54
C VAL A 443 13.41 -14.03 -3.93
N ASP A 444 12.82 -13.13 -3.15
CA ASP A 444 11.41 -13.22 -2.75
C ASP A 444 10.62 -12.26 -3.65
N GLY A 445 9.98 -12.82 -4.67
CA GLY A 445 9.10 -12.07 -5.57
C GLY A 445 7.69 -11.83 -5.01
N GLY A 446 7.44 -12.23 -3.76
CA GLY A 446 6.16 -12.05 -3.09
C GLY A 446 5.03 -12.86 -3.70
N VAL A 447 3.79 -12.42 -3.45
CA VAL A 447 2.57 -13.12 -3.92
C VAL A 447 2.35 -13.03 -5.44
N GLN A 448 3.12 -12.17 -6.13
CA GLN A 448 3.01 -11.95 -7.56
C GLN A 448 3.89 -12.89 -8.38
N ASP A 449 4.88 -13.49 -7.74
CA ASP A 449 5.81 -14.41 -8.36
C ASP A 449 5.37 -15.86 -8.11
N ALA A 450 4.72 -16.44 -9.13
CA ALA A 450 4.28 -17.81 -9.08
C ALA A 450 5.41 -18.83 -9.37
N ASN A 451 6.58 -18.37 -9.83
CA ASN A 451 7.64 -19.21 -10.37
C ASN A 451 8.88 -19.23 -9.47
N ALA A 452 8.79 -19.87 -8.30
CA ALA A 452 9.92 -19.96 -7.38
C ALA A 452 11.17 -20.73 -7.91
N ALA A 453 11.13 -21.30 -9.13
CA ALA A 453 12.21 -22.15 -9.65
C ALA A 453 13.44 -21.37 -10.13
N ASN A 454 13.29 -20.10 -10.50
CA ASN A 454 14.39 -19.21 -10.95
C ASN A 454 14.80 -18.18 -9.87
N ASN A 455 14.21 -18.25 -8.68
CA ASN A 455 14.44 -17.33 -7.57
C ASN A 455 15.78 -17.54 -6.86
N THR A 456 16.66 -18.40 -7.35
CA THR A 456 17.98 -18.62 -6.73
C THR A 456 19.07 -18.70 -7.80
N ALA A 457 20.14 -17.94 -7.59
CA ALA A 457 21.32 -17.98 -8.42
C ALA A 457 22.60 -17.95 -7.57
N ALA A 458 23.68 -18.55 -8.08
CA ALA A 458 24.95 -18.64 -7.38
C ALA A 458 25.79 -17.37 -7.54
N ILE A 459 26.62 -17.10 -6.52
CA ILE A 459 27.68 -16.09 -6.57
C ILE A 459 29.00 -16.82 -6.36
N THR A 460 29.80 -16.97 -7.41
CA THR A 460 31.03 -17.78 -7.34
C THR A 460 32.27 -16.89 -7.29
N LEU A 461 33.26 -17.27 -6.49
CA LEU A 461 34.58 -16.65 -6.47
C LEU A 461 35.60 -17.62 -7.07
N THR A 462 36.37 -17.19 -8.07
CA THR A 462 37.56 -17.88 -8.56
C THR A 462 38.78 -17.04 -8.22
N THR A 463 39.74 -17.63 -7.52
CA THR A 463 41.01 -16.98 -7.23
C THR A 463 42.09 -17.52 -8.16
N GLY A 464 42.72 -16.65 -8.94
CA GLY A 464 43.91 -17.01 -9.69
C GLY A 464 45.12 -17.13 -8.76
N ASP A 465 45.96 -18.15 -8.96
CA ASP A 465 47.28 -18.17 -8.35
C ASP A 465 48.07 -17.02 -8.96
N GLY A 466 48.51 -16.07 -8.13
CA GLY A 466 49.39 -14.97 -8.55
C GLY A 466 50.76 -15.49 -8.97
N GLY A 467 50.84 -16.15 -10.14
CA GLY A 467 52.08 -16.48 -10.80
C GLY A 467 52.69 -15.20 -11.36
N SER A 468 53.82 -14.78 -10.79
CA SER A 468 54.70 -13.77 -11.36
C SER A 468 54.83 -13.98 -12.87
N GLY A 469 54.43 -12.96 -13.65
CA GLY A 469 54.69 -12.93 -15.07
C GLY A 469 56.20 -12.93 -15.31
N ASP A 470 56.71 -14.00 -15.89
CA ASP A 470 57.99 -13.99 -16.57
C ASP A 470 57.71 -13.89 -18.07
N GLY A 471 58.31 -12.88 -18.69
CA GLY A 471 58.10 -12.54 -20.10
C GLY A 471 58.66 -13.63 -21.02
N GLY A 472 57.80 -14.23 -21.83
CA GLY A 472 58.18 -15.14 -22.91
C GLY A 472 57.67 -14.62 -24.24
N SER A 473 58.56 -13.99 -25.03
CA SER A 473 58.34 -13.74 -26.46
C SER A 473 58.35 -15.06 -27.22
N GLY A 474 57.40 -15.25 -28.14
CA GLY A 474 57.36 -16.40 -29.03
C GLY A 474 56.48 -16.12 -30.24
N ASP A 475 57.09 -15.63 -31.31
CA ASP A 475 56.52 -15.60 -32.66
C ASP A 475 56.21 -17.02 -33.15
N GLY A 476 55.03 -17.22 -33.74
CA GLY A 476 54.62 -18.49 -34.33
C GLY A 476 53.30 -18.39 -35.10
N ASP A 477 53.42 -18.24 -36.41
CA ASP A 477 52.37 -18.15 -37.43
C ASP A 477 51.61 -19.48 -37.66
N GLY A 478 50.32 -19.38 -37.99
CA GLY A 478 49.57 -20.37 -38.78
C GLY A 478 48.69 -21.41 -38.04
N GLY A 479 47.36 -21.31 -38.21
CA GLY A 479 46.46 -22.47 -38.08
C GLY A 479 44.99 -22.17 -37.77
N ALA A 480 44.13 -22.19 -38.79
CA ALA A 480 42.68 -22.12 -38.67
C ALA A 480 42.09 -23.38 -38.00
N GLY A 481 41.12 -23.22 -37.09
CA GLY A 481 40.43 -24.34 -36.46
C GLY A 481 39.21 -23.92 -35.61
N ALA A 482 38.05 -24.42 -36.01
CA ALA A 482 36.69 -24.22 -35.48
C ALA A 482 36.47 -24.50 -33.99
N GLY A 483 35.43 -23.84 -33.43
CA GLY A 483 34.45 -24.46 -32.53
C GLY A 483 34.83 -24.56 -31.05
N GLY A 484 34.54 -23.50 -30.28
CA GLY A 484 34.58 -23.51 -28.81
C GLY A 484 33.20 -23.22 -28.23
N GLY A 485 32.43 -24.28 -27.96
CA GLY A 485 31.17 -24.21 -27.22
C GLY A 485 31.41 -23.81 -25.76
N LEU A 486 30.55 -22.91 -25.27
CA LEU A 486 30.48 -22.56 -23.85
C LEU A 486 30.07 -23.79 -23.04
N PRO A 487 30.67 -24.04 -21.85
CA PRO A 487 30.17 -25.08 -20.97
C PRO A 487 28.82 -24.65 -20.39
N VAL A 488 27.76 -25.28 -20.90
CA VAL A 488 26.49 -25.38 -20.20
C VAL A 488 26.73 -26.28 -18.98
N THR A 489 26.92 -25.68 -17.81
CA THR A 489 26.90 -26.41 -16.54
C THR A 489 25.45 -26.66 -16.13
N GLY A 490 24.82 -27.62 -16.82
CA GLY A 490 23.64 -28.31 -16.33
C GLY A 490 24.04 -29.43 -15.38
N ALA A 491 23.35 -29.50 -14.24
CA ALA A 491 23.40 -30.46 -13.12
C ALA A 491 24.12 -29.90 -11.88
N SER A 492 23.41 -29.62 -10.77
CA SER A 492 22.79 -30.67 -9.94
C SER A 492 21.55 -30.22 -9.13
N ALA A 493 20.45 -29.85 -9.80
CA ALA A 493 19.15 -29.68 -9.14
C ALA A 493 18.56 -31.00 -8.59
N GLY A 494 19.06 -32.16 -9.02
CA GLY A 494 18.56 -33.49 -8.61
C GLY A 494 18.96 -33.93 -7.18
N ALA A 495 20.01 -33.37 -6.59
CA ALA A 495 20.50 -33.81 -5.28
C ALA A 495 19.73 -33.19 -4.10
N ILE A 496 19.14 -31.99 -4.27
CA ILE A 496 18.41 -31.29 -3.21
C ILE A 496 16.96 -31.81 -3.08
N ALA A 497 16.34 -32.25 -4.18
CA ALA A 497 15.00 -32.81 -4.17
C ALA A 497 14.90 -34.17 -3.42
N VAL A 498 15.95 -35.00 -3.48
CA VAL A 498 15.95 -36.31 -2.79
C VAL A 498 16.17 -36.16 -1.28
N GLY A 499 16.94 -35.15 -0.84
CA GLY A 499 17.15 -34.85 0.58
C GLY A 499 15.88 -34.36 1.28
N GLY A 500 15.06 -33.55 0.60
CA GLY A 500 13.81 -33.01 1.15
C GLY A 500 12.75 -34.09 1.43
N ILE A 501 12.63 -35.09 0.53
CA ILE A 501 11.66 -36.20 0.70
C ILE A 501 12.04 -37.10 1.88
N LEU A 502 13.34 -37.33 2.12
CA LEU A 502 13.81 -38.12 3.27
C LEU A 502 13.57 -37.42 4.61
N LEU A 503 13.74 -36.10 4.68
CA LEU A 503 13.46 -35.31 5.88
C LEU A 503 11.96 -35.24 6.19
N LEU A 504 11.11 -35.09 5.17
CA LEU A 504 9.65 -35.14 5.34
C LEU A 504 9.17 -36.52 5.81
N GLY A 505 9.75 -37.60 5.27
CA GLY A 505 9.47 -38.96 5.74
C GLY A 505 9.84 -39.19 7.20
N ALA A 506 11.02 -38.72 7.63
CA ALA A 506 11.45 -38.80 9.02
C ALA A 506 10.55 -37.97 9.97
N GLY A 507 10.14 -36.77 9.55
CA GLY A 507 9.25 -35.89 10.33
C GLY A 507 7.86 -36.47 10.53
N VAL A 508 7.24 -37.04 9.49
CA VAL A 508 5.93 -37.71 9.59
C VAL A 508 6.00 -38.93 10.51
N THR A 509 7.09 -39.70 10.45
CA THR A 509 7.27 -40.89 11.30
C THR A 509 7.40 -40.50 12.78
N ALA A 510 8.15 -39.44 13.08
CA ALA A 510 8.29 -38.91 14.45
C ALA A 510 6.94 -38.38 15.00
N LEU A 511 6.15 -37.69 14.18
CA LEU A 511 4.83 -37.16 14.55
C LEU A 511 3.84 -38.29 14.88
N VAL A 512 3.85 -39.38 14.12
CA VAL A 512 2.96 -40.55 14.33
C VAL A 512 3.36 -41.33 15.59
N VAL A 513 4.66 -41.48 15.87
CA VAL A 513 5.16 -42.12 17.09
C VAL A 513 4.85 -41.28 18.34
N ALA A 514 4.98 -39.95 18.25
CA ALA A 514 4.63 -39.04 19.34
C ALA A 514 3.12 -39.06 19.65
N ARG A 515 2.26 -39.11 18.63
CA ARG A 515 0.79 -39.21 18.81
C ARG A 515 0.31 -40.53 19.41
N ARG A 516 1.09 -41.62 19.32
CA ARG A 516 0.72 -42.93 19.90
C ARG A 516 1.01 -43.06 21.39
N ARG A 517 1.79 -42.18 22.00
CA ARG A 517 2.02 -42.18 23.46
C ARG A 517 0.94 -41.37 24.17
N ARG A 518 -0.24 -41.97 24.40
CA ARG A 518 -1.20 -41.44 25.38
C ARG A 518 -0.59 -41.60 26.77
N ILE A 519 -0.38 -40.49 27.46
CA ILE A 519 -0.01 -40.42 28.88
C ILE A 519 -1.22 -40.94 29.67
N VAL A 520 -1.06 -42.08 30.34
CA VAL A 520 -1.99 -42.55 31.37
C VAL A 520 -1.51 -41.94 32.68
N THR A 521 -2.16 -40.88 33.13
CA THR A 521 -2.00 -40.41 34.52
C THR A 521 -2.82 -41.33 35.42
N VAL A 522 -2.13 -42.15 36.21
CA VAL A 522 -2.72 -42.84 37.36
C VAL A 522 -2.82 -41.82 38.49
N VAL A 523 -4.03 -41.60 38.98
CA VAL A 523 -4.30 -40.80 40.18
C VAL A 523 -4.43 -41.78 41.34
N ASP A 524 -3.60 -41.61 42.37
CA ASP A 524 -3.85 -42.10 43.73
C ASP A 524 -4.21 -40.92 44.63
#